data_AF-A0A976NRG9-F1
#
_entry.id   AF-A0A976NRG9-F1
#
_cell.length_a   1.000
_cell.length_b   1.000
_cell.length_c   1.000
_cell.angle_alpha   90.00
_cell.angle_beta   90.00
_cell.angle_gamma   90.00
#
_symmetry.space_group_name_H-M   'P 1'
#
loop_
_entity.id
_entity.type
_entity.pdbx_description
1 polymer ?
#
loop_
_entity_poly.entity_id
_entity_poly.type
_entity_poly.pdbx_seq_one_letter_code
_entity_poly.pdbx_strand_id
1 'polypeptide(L)' 'FMVKVKKILESICVNCGKLKADLSDPNFADKIRHVRDPKARMAIVW' A
#
# COMPACT_ATOMS: atom_id res chain seq x y z
N PHE A 1 2.63 -12.24 -12.82
CA PHE A 1 3.59 -11.18 -12.41
C PHE A 1 3.18 -9.78 -12.87
N MET A 2 2.80 -9.57 -14.13
CA MET A 2 2.37 -8.26 -14.67
C MET A 2 1.27 -7.55 -13.84
N VAL A 3 0.24 -8.29 -13.41
CA VAL A 3 -0.84 -7.75 -12.54
C VAL A 3 -0.31 -7.24 -11.20
N LYS A 4 0.67 -7.94 -10.61
CA LYS A 4 1.27 -7.55 -9.33
C LYS A 4 2.09 -6.26 -9.50
N VAL A 5 2.86 -6.15 -10.58
CA VAL A 5 3.65 -4.94 -10.90
C VAL A 5 2.73 -3.74 -11.09
N LYS A 6 1.62 -3.90 -11.83
CA LYS A 6 0.61 -2.85 -11.99
C LYS A 6 0.09 -2.34 -10.65
N LYS A 7 -0.33 -3.24 -9.75
CA LYS A 7 -0.82 -2.86 -8.41
C LYS A 7 0.24 -2.13 -7.57
N ILE A 8 1.53 -2.48 -7.68
CA ILE A 8 2.61 -1.79 -6.98
C ILE A 8 2.78 -0.36 -7.51
N LEU A 9 2.77 -0.17 -8.83
CA LEU A 9 2.92 1.15 -9.45
C LEU A 9 1.69 2.05 -9.24
N GLU A 10 0.50 1.48 -9.08
CA GLU A 10 -0.71 2.23 -8.74
C GLU A 10 -0.69 2.71 -7.29
N SER A 11 -0.16 1.90 -6.36
CA SER A 11 -0.12 2.20 -4.92
C SER A 11 1.06 3.06 -4.46
N ILE A 12 2.14 3.13 -5.24
CA ILE A 12 3.36 3.88 -4.89
C ILE A 12 3.55 5.05 -5.86
N CYS A 13 4.05 6.17 -5.35
CA CYS A 13 4.46 7.29 -6.19
C CYS A 13 5.78 6.94 -6.89
N VAL A 14 5.75 6.89 -8.22
CA VAL A 14 6.93 6.57 -9.05
C VAL A 14 8.07 7.59 -8.91
N ASN A 15 7.76 8.82 -8.49
CA ASN A 15 8.75 9.89 -8.36
C ASN A 15 9.45 9.92 -7.00
N CYS A 16 8.79 9.46 -5.93
CA CYS A 16 9.34 9.52 -4.57
C CYS A 16 9.40 8.17 -3.84
N GLY A 17 8.92 7.08 -4.44
CA GLY A 17 8.93 5.74 -3.86
C GLY A 17 8.04 5.57 -2.62
N LYS A 18 7.29 6.60 -2.24
CA LYS A 18 6.39 6.58 -1.07
C LYS A 18 5.02 6.03 -1.46
N LEU A 19 4.37 5.37 -0.50
CA LEU A 19 2.99 4.94 -0.63
C LEU A 19 2.10 6.17 -0.91
N LYS A 20 1.24 6.09 -1.93
CA LYS A 20 0.25 7.15 -2.23
C LYS A 20 -0.92 7.17 -1.25
N ALA A 21 -0.99 6.19 -0.36
CA ALA A 21 -2.07 6.09 0.57
C ALA A 21 -1.92 7.12 1.69
N ASP A 22 -3.05 7.69 2.10
CA ASP A 22 -3.09 8.75 3.08
C ASP A 22 -2.85 8.19 4.50
N LEU A 23 -1.62 8.34 4.98
CA LEU A 23 -1.24 7.96 6.35
C LEU A 23 -1.78 8.94 7.40
N SER A 24 -2.48 10.01 7.00
CA SER A 24 -3.13 10.93 7.94
C SER A 24 -4.40 10.33 8.55
N ASP A 25 -5.01 9.32 7.91
CA ASP A 25 -6.11 8.57 8.51
C ASP A 25 -5.54 7.57 9.55
N PRO A 26 -5.81 7.77 10.86
CA PRO A 26 -5.30 6.89 11.90
C PRO A 26 -5.80 5.44 11.76
N ASN A 27 -7.01 5.22 11.25
CA ASN A 27 -7.58 3.89 11.04
C ASN A 27 -6.82 3.14 9.93
N PHE A 28 -6.46 3.85 8.86
CA PHE A 28 -5.68 3.29 7.76
C PHE A 28 -4.23 3.01 8.19
N ALA A 29 -3.62 3.95 8.90
CA ALA A 29 -2.26 3.82 9.40
C ALA A 29 -2.12 2.64 10.39
N ASP A 30 -3.10 2.42 11.26
CA ASP A 30 -3.09 1.29 12.18
C ASP A 30 -3.30 -0.04 11.45
N LYS A 31 -4.20 -0.11 10.47
CA LYS A 31 -4.38 -1.33 9.65
C LYS A 31 -3.10 -1.73 8.93
N ILE A 32 -2.35 -0.78 8.36
CA ILE A 32 -1.08 -1.09 7.69
C ILE A 32 -0.01 -1.55 8.68
N ARG A 33 0.07 -0.94 9.87
CA ARG A 33 1.09 -1.27 10.88
C ARG A 33 0.89 -2.67 11.48
N HIS A 34 -0.35 -3.08 11.68
CA HIS A 34 -0.66 -4.36 12.34
C HIS A 34 -0.70 -5.55 11.38
N VAL A 35 -0.85 -5.33 10.08
CA VAL A 35 -0.89 -6.41 9.08
C VAL A 35 0.52 -6.81 8.67
N ARG A 36 0.98 -7.93 9.23
CA ARG A 36 2.30 -8.52 8.97
C ARG A 36 2.39 -9.24 7.63
N ASP A 37 1.27 -9.79 7.14
CA ASP A 37 1.24 -10.52 5.88
C ASP A 37 1.31 -9.54 4.68
N PRO A 38 2.33 -9.65 3.80
CA PRO A 38 2.51 -8.72 2.69
C PRO A 38 1.37 -8.76 1.66
N LYS A 39 0.68 -9.90 1.51
CA LYS A 39 -0.42 -10.07 0.55
C LYS A 39 -1.68 -9.40 1.08
N ALA A 40 -2.00 -9.58 2.36
CA ALA A 40 -3.09 -8.88 3.03
C ALA A 40 -2.83 -7.37 3.10
N ARG A 41 -1.60 -6.94 3.38
CA ARG A 41 -1.24 -5.52 3.40
C ARG A 41 -1.47 -4.84 2.06
N MET A 42 -1.12 -5.51 0.96
CA MET A 42 -1.30 -4.97 -0.39
C MET A 42 -2.77 -4.94 -0.84
N ALA A 43 -3.65 -5.74 -0.22
CA ALA A 43 -5.09 -5.69 -0.44
C ALA A 43 -5.79 -4.59 0.37
N ILE A 44 -5.12 -3.98 1.34
CA ILE A 44 -5.65 -2.84 2.13
C ILE A 44 -5.31 -1.51 1.46
N VAL A 45 -4.19 -1.48 0.74
CA VAL A 45 -3.68 -0.31 0.02
C VAL A 45 -4.44 -0.05 -1.30
N TRP A 46 -5.23 -1.03 -1.78
CA TRP A 46 -6.05 -0.94 -2.99
C TRP A 46 -7.50 -1.31 -2.70
#